data_AF-A0A7W1PX52-F1
#
_entry.id   AF-A0A7W1PX52-F1
#
_cell.length_a   1.000
_cell.length_b   1.000
_cell.length_c   1.000
_cell.angle_alpha   90.00
_cell.angle_beta   90.00
_cell.angle_gamma   90.00
#
_symmetry.space_group_name_H-M   'P 1'
#
loop_
_entity.id
_entity.type
_entity.pdbx_description
1 polymer ?
#
loop_
_entity_poly.entity_id
_entity_poly.type
_entity_poly.pdbx_seq_one_letter_code
_entity_poly.pdbx_strand_id
1 'polypeptide(L)'
;MNKLLGITWLEYTSNEAIEIAISNSILFVGGLYILFAIASLIISNKATLVNKIAKVFVAAGAINLVFLAFLFSKEIFMDFAQFFEYAIQVAAPALLLFSCSKFSRQKMKLYLKIAISLTFISHGLYAIGYYPTPGNWVDMVIYTISVSDEQALGILKVAGYLDIFLGILIFVPKLLKPTMVYLFLWGLATTSARIYTNLYIDSLWTILEIYVHEVLVRIPHFLLPLLMLHLVWKEKHWLLDIGKIKGSEPSIR
;
A
#
# COMPACT_ATOMS: atom_id res chain seq x y z
N MET A 1 -14.35 18.18 24.83
CA MET A 1 -12.88 18.36 24.86
C MET A 1 -12.56 18.97 26.23
N ASN A 2 -11.90 18.37 27.22
CA ASN A 2 -11.18 17.12 27.47
C ASN A 2 -11.82 16.44 28.70
N LYS A 3 -12.28 15.19 28.61
CA LYS A 3 -12.74 14.43 29.80
C LYS A 3 -11.84 13.27 30.19
N LEU A 4 -10.90 12.88 29.33
CA LEU A 4 -10.07 11.68 29.56
C LEU A 4 -8.85 11.94 30.45
N LEU A 5 -8.24 13.13 30.35
CA LEU A 5 -7.02 13.46 31.08
C LEU A 5 -7.17 14.66 32.03
N GLY A 6 -8.32 15.34 32.03
CA GLY A 6 -8.55 16.51 32.88
C GLY A 6 -7.71 17.76 32.57
N ILE A 7 -6.83 17.71 31.56
CA ILE A 7 -5.95 18.82 31.14
C ILE A 7 -6.61 19.69 30.07
N THR A 8 -6.26 20.98 30.01
CA THR A 8 -6.67 21.88 28.92
C THR A 8 -5.83 21.65 27.65
N TRP A 9 -6.27 22.19 26.51
CA TRP A 9 -5.47 22.11 25.27
C TRP A 9 -4.14 22.85 25.39
N LEU A 10 -4.14 24.03 26.01
CA LEU A 10 -2.92 24.81 26.23
C LEU A 10 -1.93 24.07 27.12
N GLU A 11 -2.41 23.46 28.22
CA GLU A 11 -1.58 22.61 29.07
C GLU A 11 -1.03 21.40 28.32
N TYR A 12 -1.82 20.78 27.43
CA TYR A 12 -1.35 19.67 26.62
C TYR A 12 -0.21 20.08 25.67
N THR A 13 -0.36 21.21 24.95
CA THR A 13 0.61 21.68 23.95
C THR A 13 1.85 22.35 24.53
N SER A 14 1.79 22.83 25.77
CA SER A 14 2.89 23.56 26.41
C SER A 14 3.64 22.74 27.47
N ASN A 15 3.26 21.48 27.69
CA ASN A 15 3.90 20.62 28.67
C ASN A 15 5.07 19.83 28.07
N GLU A 16 6.28 20.16 28.52
CA GLU A 16 7.53 19.52 28.08
C GLU A 16 7.54 18.00 28.30
N ALA A 17 6.96 17.50 29.40
CA ALA A 17 6.92 16.07 29.67
C ALA A 17 6.03 15.31 28.68
N ILE A 18 4.95 15.94 28.20
CA ILE A 18 4.09 15.38 27.15
C ILE A 18 4.85 15.32 25.82
N GLU A 19 5.56 16.39 25.46
CA GLU A 19 6.36 16.44 24.23
C GLU A 19 7.47 15.38 24.22
N ILE A 20 8.20 15.23 25.34
CA ILE A 20 9.20 14.18 25.51
C ILE A 20 8.56 12.79 25.40
N ALA A 21 7.39 12.58 26.00
CA ALA A 21 6.69 11.30 25.92
C ALA A 21 6.23 10.97 24.49
N ILE A 22 5.75 11.96 23.73
CA ILE A 22 5.39 11.82 22.32
C ILE A 22 6.63 11.46 21.50
N SER A 23 7.72 12.22 21.65
CA SER A 23 8.98 11.98 20.95
C SER A 23 9.56 10.58 21.23
N ASN A 24 9.59 10.16 22.49
CA ASN A 24 10.03 8.81 22.87
C ASN A 24 9.12 7.72 22.30
N SER A 25 7.81 7.98 22.22
CA SER A 25 6.86 7.05 21.62
C SER A 25 7.10 6.89 20.11
N ILE A 26 7.38 7.99 19.41
CA ILE A 26 7.73 7.97 17.98
C ILE A 26 9.00 7.14 17.76
N LEU A 27 10.06 7.39 18.54
CA LEU A 27 11.31 6.64 18.44
C LEU A 27 11.12 5.16 18.75
N PHE A 28 10.35 4.83 19.78
CA PHE A 28 10.04 3.44 20.14
C PHE A 28 9.31 2.71 19.01
N VAL A 29 8.26 3.31 18.46
CA VAL A 29 7.50 2.74 17.33
C VAL A 29 8.40 2.60 16.09
N GLY A 30 9.24 3.59 15.80
CA GLY A 30 10.23 3.50 14.73
C GLY A 30 11.19 2.31 14.91
N GLY A 31 11.69 2.10 16.13
CA GLY A 31 12.50 0.93 16.49
C GLY A 31 11.77 -0.40 16.26
N LEU A 32 10.48 -0.48 16.59
CA LEU A 32 9.67 -1.65 16.29
C LEU A 32 9.55 -1.93 14.79
N TYR A 33 9.38 -0.89 13.95
CA TYR A 33 9.33 -1.06 12.50
C TYR A 33 10.63 -1.61 11.91
N ILE A 34 11.80 -1.23 12.46
CA ILE A 34 13.09 -1.83 12.08
C ILE A 34 13.09 -3.33 12.41
N LEU A 35 12.63 -3.72 13.60
CA LEU A 35 12.54 -5.14 13.98
C LEU A 35 11.57 -5.92 13.07
N PHE A 36 10.42 -5.34 12.72
CA PHE A 36 9.47 -5.95 11.78
C PHE A 36 10.07 -6.11 10.37
N ALA A 37 10.84 -5.13 9.90
CA ALA A 37 11.53 -5.19 8.61
C ALA A 37 12.58 -6.31 8.61
N ILE A 38 13.43 -6.39 9.65
CA ILE A 38 14.43 -7.47 9.79
C ILE A 38 13.75 -8.84 9.85
N ALA A 39 12.66 -8.98 10.62
CA ALA A 39 11.88 -10.21 10.69
C ALA A 39 11.32 -10.62 9.31
N SER A 40 10.88 -9.65 8.51
CA SER A 40 10.38 -9.87 7.15
C SER A 40 11.45 -10.37 6.17
N LEU A 41 12.73 -10.08 6.42
CA LEU A 41 13.85 -10.58 5.61
C LEU A 41 14.26 -12.01 5.99
N ILE A 42 14.10 -12.38 7.27
CA ILE A 42 14.53 -13.68 7.80
C ILE A 42 13.45 -14.76 7.66
N ILE A 43 12.18 -14.34 7.61
CA ILE A 43 11.02 -15.26 7.58
C ILE A 43 11.11 -16.27 6.42
N SER A 44 10.82 -17.53 6.75
CA SER A 44 10.79 -18.63 5.80
C SER A 44 9.81 -19.74 6.24
N ASN A 45 9.72 -20.78 5.40
CA ASN A 45 8.93 -21.97 5.66
C ASN A 45 9.56 -22.98 6.64
N LYS A 46 10.80 -22.73 7.09
CA LYS A 46 11.52 -23.67 7.98
C LYS A 46 10.92 -23.65 9.39
N ALA A 47 10.85 -24.83 10.02
CA ALA A 47 10.29 -25.00 11.36
C ALA A 47 11.29 -24.65 12.50
N THR A 48 12.12 -23.63 12.33
CA THR A 48 13.11 -23.20 13.35
C THR A 48 12.51 -22.19 14.32
N LEU A 49 13.09 -22.07 15.53
CA LEU A 49 12.68 -21.05 16.51
C LEU A 49 12.77 -19.64 15.92
N VAL A 50 13.86 -19.33 15.22
CA VAL A 50 14.06 -18.03 14.53
C VAL A 50 12.90 -17.72 13.58
N ASN A 51 12.44 -18.70 12.80
CA ASN A 51 11.32 -18.50 11.88
C ASN A 51 9.97 -18.35 12.59
N LYS A 52 9.76 -19.04 13.71
CA LYS A 52 8.56 -18.86 14.54
C LYS A 52 8.51 -17.45 15.11
N ILE A 53 9.63 -16.95 15.65
CA ILE A 53 9.77 -15.59 16.15
C ILE A 53 9.56 -14.58 15.02
N ALA A 54 10.23 -14.75 13.87
CA ALA A 54 10.06 -13.88 12.72
C ALA A 54 8.59 -13.79 12.28
N LYS A 55 7.85 -14.91 12.22
CA LYS A 55 6.41 -14.91 11.91
C LYS A 55 5.59 -14.10 12.92
N VAL A 56 5.90 -14.19 14.21
CA VAL A 56 5.24 -13.39 15.25
C VAL A 56 5.51 -11.91 15.05
N PHE A 57 6.77 -11.50 14.79
CA PHE A 57 7.12 -10.10 14.54
C PHE A 57 6.47 -9.57 13.25
N VAL A 58 6.44 -10.34 12.17
CA VAL A 58 5.75 -9.94 10.93
C VAL A 58 4.25 -9.80 11.16
N ALA A 59 3.63 -10.70 11.93
CA ALA A 59 2.22 -10.60 12.29
C ALA A 59 1.93 -9.37 13.17
N ALA A 60 2.79 -9.10 14.16
CA ALA A 60 2.71 -7.90 14.98
C ALA A 60 2.85 -6.62 14.12
N GLY A 61 3.77 -6.62 13.14
CA GLY A 61 3.90 -5.52 12.18
C GLY A 61 2.65 -5.31 11.33
N ALA A 62 2.03 -6.37 10.83
CA ALA A 62 0.77 -6.28 10.09
C ALA A 62 -0.36 -5.70 10.96
N ILE A 63 -0.48 -6.12 12.22
CA ILE A 63 -1.45 -5.58 13.18
C ILE A 63 -1.14 -4.11 13.49
N ASN A 64 0.14 -3.75 13.64
CA ASN A 64 0.54 -2.37 13.90
C ASN A 64 0.21 -1.46 12.72
N LEU A 65 0.36 -1.92 11.47
CA LEU A 65 -0.07 -1.18 10.28
C LEU A 65 -1.59 -0.96 10.23
N VAL A 66 -2.39 -1.94 10.68
CA VAL A 66 -3.85 -1.74 10.82
C VAL A 66 -4.14 -0.65 11.85
N PHE A 67 -3.45 -0.69 12.99
CA PHE A 67 -3.60 0.34 14.01
C PHE A 67 -3.15 1.71 13.50
N LEU A 68 -2.05 1.78 12.76
CA LEU A 68 -1.57 3.02 12.14
C LEU A 68 -2.58 3.57 11.11
N ALA A 69 -3.13 2.72 10.24
CA ALA A 69 -4.18 3.10 9.31
C ALA A 69 -5.42 3.66 10.03
N PHE A 70 -5.78 3.07 11.17
CA PHE A 70 -6.85 3.59 12.02
C PHE A 70 -6.52 4.97 12.61
N LEU A 71 -5.29 5.17 13.13
CA LEU A 71 -4.86 6.47 13.63
C LEU A 71 -4.88 7.55 12.54
N PHE A 72 -4.42 7.24 11.33
CA PHE A 72 -4.51 8.17 10.19
C PHE A 72 -5.96 8.49 9.82
N SER A 73 -6.87 7.50 9.83
CA SER A 73 -8.28 7.78 9.60
C SER A 73 -8.87 8.73 10.65
N LYS A 74 -8.43 8.60 11.91
CA LYS A 74 -8.89 9.45 13.01
C LYS A 74 -8.41 10.89 12.86
N GLU A 75 -7.22 11.11 12.32
CA GLU A 75 -6.68 12.45 12.03
C GLU A 75 -7.58 13.23 11.08
N ILE A 76 -8.21 12.55 10.12
CA ILE A 76 -9.14 13.14 9.16
C ILE A 76 -10.60 12.74 9.44
N PHE A 77 -11.01 12.88 10.70
CA PHE A 77 -12.40 12.75 11.15
C PHE A 77 -13.05 11.39 10.88
N MET A 78 -12.27 10.32 10.96
CA MET A 78 -12.71 8.93 10.75
C MET A 78 -13.21 8.67 9.33
N ASP A 79 -12.59 9.29 8.33
CA ASP A 79 -12.85 8.97 6.94
C ASP A 79 -12.49 7.51 6.65
N PHE A 80 -13.50 6.72 6.29
CA PHE A 80 -13.33 5.31 5.96
C PHE A 80 -12.48 5.10 4.71
N ALA A 81 -12.48 6.05 3.76
CA ALA A 81 -11.58 5.96 2.60
C ALA A 81 -10.12 5.98 3.03
N GLN A 82 -9.76 6.79 4.02
CA GLN A 82 -8.40 6.80 4.55
C GLN A 82 -7.96 5.44 5.01
N PHE A 83 -8.78 4.79 5.84
CA PHE A 83 -8.44 3.49 6.40
C PHE A 83 -8.21 2.44 5.31
N PHE A 84 -9.09 2.41 4.31
CA PHE A 84 -9.02 1.45 3.20
C PHE A 84 -7.95 1.79 2.16
N GLU A 85 -7.50 3.04 2.05
CA GLU A 85 -6.34 3.40 1.23
C GLU A 85 -5.09 2.62 1.68
N TYR A 86 -4.90 2.42 2.99
CA TYR A 86 -3.80 1.64 3.55
C TYR A 86 -3.96 0.11 3.40
N ALA A 87 -5.05 -0.39 2.82
CA ALA A 87 -5.31 -1.84 2.74
C ALA A 87 -4.17 -2.62 2.05
N ILE A 88 -3.59 -2.07 0.98
CA ILE A 88 -2.48 -2.70 0.26
C ILE A 88 -1.18 -2.74 1.10
N GLN A 89 -0.96 -1.74 1.96
CA GLN A 89 0.20 -1.66 2.83
C GLN A 89 0.11 -2.69 3.95
N VAL A 90 -1.08 -2.82 4.55
CA VAL A 90 -1.40 -3.87 5.54
C VAL A 90 -1.32 -5.26 4.92
N ALA A 91 -1.79 -5.41 3.69
CA ALA A 91 -1.81 -6.71 3.00
C ALA A 91 -0.40 -7.23 2.70
N ALA A 92 0.60 -6.38 2.48
CA ALA A 92 1.95 -6.81 2.13
C ALA A 92 2.58 -7.79 3.16
N PRO A 93 2.72 -7.45 4.46
CA PRO A 93 3.24 -8.40 5.44
C PRO A 93 2.28 -9.58 5.70
N ALA A 94 0.96 -9.38 5.60
CA ALA A 94 -0.01 -10.48 5.73
C ALA A 94 0.14 -11.53 4.62
N LEU A 95 0.35 -11.10 3.38
CA LEU A 95 0.60 -11.99 2.24
C LEU A 95 1.94 -12.71 2.36
N LEU A 96 2.96 -12.06 2.92
CA LEU A 96 4.24 -12.71 3.25
C LEU A 96 4.04 -13.86 4.24
N LEU A 97 3.24 -13.66 5.30
CA LEU A 97 2.88 -14.73 6.23
C LEU A 97 2.13 -15.87 5.54
N PHE A 98 1.18 -15.55 4.67
CA PHE A 98 0.43 -16.57 3.92
C PHE A 98 1.33 -17.40 3.01
N SER A 99 2.31 -16.78 2.37
CA SER A 99 3.32 -17.47 1.55
C SER A 99 4.16 -18.48 2.35
N CYS A 100 4.24 -18.28 3.67
CA CYS A 100 4.97 -19.12 4.60
C CYS A 100 4.09 -20.13 5.36
N SER A 101 2.90 -20.42 4.82
CA SER A 101 1.88 -21.30 5.40
C SER A 101 1.19 -22.14 4.32
N LYS A 102 0.34 -23.09 4.71
CA LYS A 102 -0.45 -23.93 3.78
C LYS A 102 -1.62 -23.17 3.12
N PHE A 103 -1.52 -21.86 2.99
CA PHE A 103 -2.60 -21.03 2.47
C PHE A 103 -2.81 -21.27 0.98
N SER A 104 -4.07 -21.46 0.57
CA SER A 104 -4.35 -21.76 -0.84
C SER A 104 -4.00 -20.57 -1.73
N ARG A 105 -3.39 -20.85 -2.88
CA ARG A 105 -3.07 -19.82 -3.89
C ARG A 105 -4.31 -19.07 -4.38
N GLN A 106 -5.47 -19.73 -4.46
CA GLN A 106 -6.73 -19.10 -4.85
C GLN A 106 -7.19 -18.07 -3.83
N LYS A 107 -7.18 -18.40 -2.53
CA LYS A 107 -7.47 -17.44 -1.46
C LYS A 107 -6.46 -16.29 -1.48
N MET A 108 -5.15 -16.58 -1.62
CA MET A 108 -4.13 -15.53 -1.68
C MET A 108 -4.40 -14.51 -2.80
N LYS A 109 -4.76 -15.00 -4.00
CA LYS A 109 -5.17 -14.15 -5.12
C LYS A 109 -6.41 -13.32 -4.77
N LEU A 110 -7.41 -13.91 -4.12
CA LEU A 110 -8.62 -13.18 -3.71
C LEU A 110 -8.29 -12.05 -2.72
N TYR A 111 -7.52 -12.32 -1.66
CA TYR A 111 -7.11 -11.29 -0.70
C TYR A 111 -6.27 -10.19 -1.36
N LEU A 112 -5.37 -10.55 -2.28
CA LEU A 112 -4.59 -9.59 -3.05
C LEU A 112 -5.48 -8.69 -3.90
N LYS A 113 -6.48 -9.26 -4.60
CA LYS A 113 -7.48 -8.49 -5.36
C LYS A 113 -8.28 -7.53 -4.47
N ILE A 114 -8.73 -8.01 -3.31
CA ILE A 114 -9.49 -7.20 -2.35
C ILE A 114 -8.64 -6.04 -1.85
N ALA A 115 -7.40 -6.29 -1.44
CA ALA A 115 -6.51 -5.24 -0.94
C ALA A 115 -6.22 -4.18 -2.01
N ILE A 116 -5.90 -4.59 -3.24
CA ILE A 116 -5.68 -3.67 -4.36
C ILE A 116 -6.97 -2.87 -4.64
N SER A 117 -8.12 -3.55 -4.73
CA SER A 117 -9.40 -2.90 -5.00
C SER A 117 -9.78 -1.88 -3.94
N LEU A 118 -9.63 -2.21 -2.66
CA LEU A 118 -9.93 -1.28 -1.56
C LEU A 118 -9.03 -0.05 -1.65
N THR A 119 -7.73 -0.22 -1.83
CA THR A 119 -6.80 0.90 -1.94
C THR A 119 -7.15 1.82 -3.12
N PHE A 120 -7.29 1.30 -4.34
CA PHE A 120 -7.52 2.15 -5.51
C PHE A 120 -8.92 2.76 -5.53
N ILE A 121 -9.95 2.05 -5.06
CA ILE A 121 -11.29 2.65 -4.95
C ILE A 121 -11.26 3.80 -3.94
N SER A 122 -10.69 3.58 -2.76
CA SER A 122 -10.60 4.63 -1.73
C SER A 122 -9.75 5.81 -2.16
N HIS A 123 -8.61 5.55 -2.80
CA HIS A 123 -7.76 6.59 -3.39
C HIS A 123 -8.53 7.40 -4.47
N GLY A 124 -9.28 6.70 -5.32
CA GLY A 124 -10.11 7.33 -6.34
C GLY A 124 -11.24 8.20 -5.77
N LEU A 125 -11.83 7.83 -4.62
CA LEU A 125 -12.85 8.64 -3.95
C LEU A 125 -12.31 10.02 -3.51
N TYR A 126 -11.06 10.09 -3.06
CA TYR A 126 -10.39 11.38 -2.79
C TYR A 126 -10.13 12.16 -4.08
N ALA A 127 -9.63 11.48 -5.12
CA ALA A 127 -9.25 12.13 -6.37
C ALA A 127 -10.45 12.70 -7.16
N ILE A 128 -11.64 12.10 -7.05
CA ILE A 128 -12.87 12.65 -7.66
C ILE A 128 -13.55 13.75 -6.82
N GLY A 129 -13.10 13.97 -5.58
CA GLY A 129 -13.67 14.94 -4.66
C GLY A 129 -14.92 14.44 -3.90
N TYR A 130 -15.15 13.13 -3.79
CA TYR A 130 -16.17 12.60 -2.89
C TYR A 130 -15.77 12.84 -1.42
N TYR A 131 -14.48 12.68 -1.14
CA TYR A 131 -13.81 13.21 0.04
C TYR A 131 -12.89 14.38 -0.36
N PRO A 132 -12.49 15.26 0.59
CA PRO A 132 -11.60 16.37 0.29
C PRO A 132 -10.32 15.90 -0.40
N THR A 133 -10.10 16.32 -1.64
CA THR A 133 -8.90 15.98 -2.38
C THR A 133 -7.68 16.58 -1.68
N PRO A 134 -6.65 15.78 -1.34
CA PRO A 134 -5.47 16.30 -0.65
C PRO A 134 -4.75 17.37 -1.48
N GLY A 135 -4.47 18.52 -0.85
CA GLY A 135 -3.81 19.65 -1.54
C GLY A 135 -2.45 19.28 -2.13
N ASN A 136 -1.68 18.46 -1.42
CA ASN A 136 -0.40 17.95 -1.93
C ASN A 136 -0.53 17.10 -3.20
N TRP A 137 -1.69 16.49 -3.48
CA TRP A 137 -1.90 15.78 -4.75
C TRP A 137 -2.10 16.75 -5.91
N VAL A 138 -2.82 17.84 -5.66
CA VAL A 138 -3.01 18.94 -6.62
C VAL A 138 -1.67 19.57 -6.93
N ASP A 139 -0.90 19.93 -5.89
CA ASP A 139 0.45 20.46 -6.01
C ASP A 139 1.37 19.53 -6.81
N MET A 140 1.33 18.22 -6.53
CA MET A 140 2.13 17.24 -7.27
C MET A 140 1.80 17.27 -8.77
N VAL A 141 0.53 17.39 -9.16
CA VAL A 141 0.14 17.47 -10.57
C VAL A 141 0.58 18.80 -11.17
N ILE A 142 0.35 19.91 -10.49
CA ILE A 142 0.79 21.26 -10.91
C ILE A 142 2.30 21.25 -11.18
N TYR A 143 3.11 20.76 -10.25
CA TYR A 143 4.57 20.77 -10.40
C TYR A 143 5.09 19.74 -11.39
N THR A 144 4.42 18.60 -11.57
CA THR A 144 4.89 17.57 -12.51
C THR A 144 4.71 17.98 -13.97
N ILE A 145 3.59 18.61 -14.31
CA ILE A 145 3.21 18.90 -15.70
C ILE A 145 2.90 20.38 -15.98
N SER A 146 3.14 21.26 -15.00
CA SER A 146 3.04 22.72 -15.12
C SER A 146 1.68 23.23 -15.59
N VAL A 147 0.62 22.76 -14.93
CA VAL A 147 -0.78 23.12 -15.24
C VAL A 147 -1.41 23.98 -14.12
N SER A 148 -2.53 24.63 -14.40
CA SER A 148 -3.31 25.36 -13.37
C SER A 148 -4.02 24.42 -12.38
N ASP A 149 -4.42 24.94 -11.23
CA ASP A 149 -5.17 24.21 -10.19
C ASP A 149 -6.44 23.54 -10.74
N GLU A 150 -7.21 24.25 -11.57
CA GLU A 150 -8.43 23.73 -12.19
C GLU A 150 -8.13 22.55 -13.12
N GLN A 151 -7.06 22.65 -13.90
CA GLN A 151 -6.60 21.56 -14.77
C GLN A 151 -6.09 20.37 -13.95
N ALA A 152 -5.34 20.62 -12.87
CA ALA A 152 -4.84 19.58 -11.97
C ALA A 152 -5.99 18.80 -11.31
N LEU A 153 -7.01 19.49 -10.82
CA LEU A 153 -8.23 18.86 -10.29
C LEU A 153 -8.97 18.05 -11.37
N GLY A 154 -9.05 18.56 -12.60
CA GLY A 154 -9.63 17.83 -13.72
C GLY A 154 -8.89 16.52 -14.01
N ILE A 155 -7.55 16.54 -14.01
CA ILE A 155 -6.70 15.37 -14.22
C ILE A 155 -6.85 14.36 -13.09
N LEU A 156 -6.82 14.81 -11.83
CA LEU A 156 -7.04 13.96 -10.67
C LEU A 156 -8.42 13.30 -10.72
N LYS A 157 -9.45 14.04 -11.13
CA LYS A 157 -10.79 13.48 -11.25
C LYS A 157 -10.88 12.38 -12.31
N VAL A 158 -10.22 12.55 -13.46
CA VAL A 158 -10.12 11.49 -14.48
C VAL A 158 -9.38 10.27 -13.92
N ALA A 159 -8.23 10.47 -13.27
CA ALA A 159 -7.48 9.41 -12.63
C ALA A 159 -8.30 8.67 -11.56
N GLY A 160 -9.07 9.40 -10.75
CA GLY A 160 -9.92 8.84 -9.71
C GLY A 160 -11.05 7.96 -10.26
N TYR A 161 -11.70 8.38 -11.36
CA TYR A 161 -12.67 7.51 -12.03
C TYR A 161 -12.02 6.24 -12.59
N LEU A 162 -10.80 6.36 -13.15
CA LEU A 162 -10.05 5.19 -13.62
C LEU A 162 -9.71 4.25 -12.47
N ASP A 163 -9.26 4.76 -11.32
CA ASP A 163 -8.90 3.94 -10.16
C ASP A 163 -10.10 3.18 -9.59
N ILE A 164 -11.26 3.83 -9.48
CA ILE A 164 -12.50 3.17 -9.04
C ILE A 164 -12.93 2.10 -10.06
N PHE A 165 -12.99 2.47 -11.35
CA PHE A 165 -13.43 1.56 -12.41
C PHE A 165 -12.51 0.34 -12.50
N LEU A 166 -11.20 0.56 -12.51
CA LEU A 166 -10.21 -0.50 -12.57
C LEU A 166 -10.21 -1.35 -11.31
N GLY A 167 -10.36 -0.77 -10.11
CA GLY A 167 -10.53 -1.49 -8.85
C GLY A 167 -11.66 -2.52 -8.90
N ILE A 168 -12.80 -2.16 -9.52
CA ILE A 168 -13.93 -3.08 -9.75
C ILE A 168 -13.59 -4.14 -10.82
N LEU A 169 -12.94 -3.73 -11.92
CA LEU A 169 -12.59 -4.65 -13.02
C LEU A 169 -11.57 -5.74 -12.63
N ILE A 170 -10.83 -5.59 -11.53
CA ILE A 170 -9.93 -6.63 -10.99
C ILE A 170 -10.66 -7.98 -10.80
N PHE A 171 -11.96 -7.94 -10.51
CA PHE A 171 -12.75 -9.16 -10.30
C PHE A 171 -13.19 -9.83 -11.60
N VAL A 172 -13.07 -9.16 -12.76
CA VAL A 172 -13.42 -9.71 -14.08
C VAL A 172 -12.22 -10.47 -14.66
N PRO A 173 -12.28 -11.82 -14.81
CA PRO A 173 -11.11 -12.62 -15.18
C PRO A 173 -10.46 -12.24 -16.51
N LYS A 174 -11.26 -11.83 -17.50
CA LYS A 174 -10.78 -11.44 -18.84
C LYS A 174 -10.02 -10.11 -18.83
N LEU A 175 -10.34 -9.22 -17.89
CA LEU A 175 -9.78 -7.87 -17.80
C LEU A 175 -8.70 -7.75 -16.72
N LEU A 176 -8.55 -8.76 -15.86
CA LEU A 176 -7.57 -8.76 -14.78
C LEU A 176 -6.15 -8.40 -15.23
N LYS A 177 -5.66 -8.96 -16.35
CA LYS A 177 -4.30 -8.68 -16.83
C LYS A 177 -4.09 -7.21 -17.23
N PRO A 178 -4.86 -6.65 -18.18
CA PRO A 178 -4.70 -5.23 -18.52
C PRO A 178 -4.94 -4.31 -17.32
N THR A 179 -5.89 -4.64 -16.44
CA THR A 179 -6.10 -3.91 -15.19
C THR A 179 -4.85 -3.91 -14.30
N MET A 180 -4.21 -5.07 -14.07
CA MET A 180 -2.99 -5.13 -13.25
C MET A 180 -1.81 -4.37 -13.88
N VAL A 181 -1.69 -4.36 -15.22
CA VAL A 181 -0.65 -3.58 -15.92
C VAL A 181 -0.86 -2.09 -15.68
N TYR A 182 -2.09 -1.59 -15.86
CA TYR A 182 -2.38 -0.18 -15.59
C TYR A 182 -2.10 0.16 -14.13
N LEU A 183 -2.63 -0.60 -13.16
CA LEU A 183 -2.47 -0.30 -11.74
C LEU A 183 -1.01 -0.39 -11.28
N PHE A 184 -0.21 -1.28 -11.87
CA PHE A 184 1.23 -1.31 -11.68
C PHE A 184 1.90 -0.01 -12.16
N LEU A 185 1.63 0.40 -13.41
CA LEU A 185 2.23 1.61 -13.98
C LEU A 185 1.78 2.87 -13.24
N TRP A 186 0.50 2.96 -12.89
CA TRP A 186 -0.07 4.07 -12.16
C TRP A 186 0.45 4.15 -10.73
N GLY A 187 0.50 3.03 -10.00
CA GLY A 187 1.10 2.95 -8.68
C GLY A 187 2.59 3.31 -8.69
N LEU A 188 3.31 2.94 -9.76
CA LEU A 188 4.72 3.30 -9.92
C LEU A 188 4.86 4.80 -10.18
N ALA A 189 4.10 5.36 -11.12
CA ALA A 189 4.12 6.78 -11.45
C ALA A 189 3.80 7.67 -10.23
N THR A 190 2.73 7.36 -9.50
CA THR A 190 2.33 8.11 -8.30
C THR A 190 3.31 7.96 -7.13
N THR A 191 4.00 6.82 -7.02
CA THR A 191 5.08 6.64 -6.04
C THR A 191 6.31 7.46 -6.42
N SER A 192 6.70 7.46 -7.70
CA SER A 192 7.84 8.23 -8.22
C SER A 192 7.60 9.74 -8.21
N ALA A 193 6.37 10.19 -8.43
CA ALA A 193 5.99 11.60 -8.41
C ALA A 193 6.40 12.30 -7.10
N ARG A 194 6.34 11.60 -5.96
CA ARG A 194 6.72 12.13 -4.65
C ARG A 194 8.18 12.54 -4.53
N ILE A 195 9.07 11.85 -5.26
CA ILE A 195 10.47 12.27 -5.36
C ILE A 195 10.54 13.41 -6.37
N TYR A 196 9.98 13.19 -7.56
CA TYR A 196 10.13 14.09 -8.70
C TYR A 196 9.68 15.52 -8.42
N THR A 197 8.52 15.71 -7.81
CA THR A 197 7.94 17.04 -7.53
C THR A 197 8.71 17.81 -6.47
N ASN A 198 9.51 17.13 -5.67
CA ASN A 198 10.28 17.72 -4.57
C ASN A 198 11.79 17.75 -4.84
N LEU A 199 12.22 17.53 -6.10
CA LEU A 199 13.62 17.65 -6.51
C LEU A 199 14.15 19.09 -6.47
N TYR A 200 13.28 20.09 -6.27
CA TYR A 200 13.64 21.51 -6.18
C TYR A 200 14.27 21.93 -4.84
N ILE A 201 14.51 20.99 -3.91
CA ILE A 201 15.13 21.28 -2.62
C ILE A 201 16.66 21.16 -2.74
N ASP A 202 17.36 22.18 -2.26
CA ASP A 202 18.79 22.51 -2.45
C ASP A 202 19.83 21.40 -2.11
N SER A 203 19.41 20.22 -1.62
CA SER A 203 20.33 19.11 -1.38
C SER A 203 19.68 17.72 -1.49
N LEU A 204 20.47 16.74 -1.97
CA LEU A 204 20.11 15.32 -1.97
C LEU A 204 19.75 14.82 -0.55
N TRP A 205 20.39 15.39 0.48
CA TRP A 205 20.15 15.00 1.87
C TRP A 205 18.71 15.28 2.31
N THR A 206 18.16 16.44 1.97
CA THR A 206 16.79 16.81 2.30
C THR A 206 15.78 15.90 1.60
N ILE A 207 16.08 15.50 0.36
CA ILE A 207 15.23 14.54 -0.37
C ILE A 207 15.21 13.18 0.33
N LEU A 208 16.38 12.72 0.79
CA LEU A 208 16.50 11.44 1.50
C LEU A 208 15.80 11.45 2.86
N GLU A 209 15.93 12.53 3.61
CA GLU A 209 15.34 12.67 4.94
C GLU A 209 13.81 12.79 4.88
N ILE A 210 13.28 13.56 3.93
CA ILE A 210 11.85 13.90 3.88
C ILE A 210 11.04 12.91 3.02
N TYR A 211 11.52 12.43 1.87
CA TYR A 211 10.64 11.72 0.91
C TYR A 211 10.91 10.23 0.75
N VAL A 212 12.04 9.70 1.24
CA VAL A 212 12.32 8.27 1.12
C VAL A 212 11.29 7.44 1.87
N HIS A 213 10.92 7.84 3.08
CA HIS A 213 9.94 7.09 3.86
C HIS A 213 8.58 7.05 3.15
N GLU A 214 8.16 8.16 2.53
CA GLU A 214 6.93 8.26 1.75
C GLU A 214 6.88 7.32 0.55
N VAL A 215 8.02 7.09 -0.09
CA VAL A 215 8.18 6.15 -1.20
C VAL A 215 8.15 4.72 -0.69
N LEU A 216 8.94 4.42 0.36
CA LEU A 216 9.08 3.08 0.92
C LEU A 216 7.73 2.50 1.38
N VAL A 217 6.93 3.30 2.10
CA VAL A 217 5.61 2.85 2.58
C VAL A 217 4.62 2.61 1.43
N ARG A 218 4.90 3.17 0.24
CA ARG A 218 4.02 3.08 -0.93
C ARG A 218 4.47 2.12 -2.01
N ILE A 219 5.66 1.55 -1.90
CA ILE A 219 6.13 0.43 -2.72
C ILE A 219 5.05 -0.66 -2.94
N PRO A 220 4.24 -1.06 -1.93
CA PRO A 220 3.16 -2.02 -2.15
C PRO A 220 2.15 -1.63 -3.25
N HIS A 221 1.93 -0.35 -3.53
CA HIS A 221 0.98 0.15 -4.53
C HIS A 221 1.30 -0.31 -5.95
N PHE A 222 2.57 -0.57 -6.27
CA PHE A 222 2.95 -1.12 -7.58
C PHE A 222 3.49 -2.56 -7.48
N LEU A 223 4.16 -2.93 -6.39
CA LEU A 223 4.68 -4.30 -6.26
C LEU A 223 3.58 -5.36 -6.13
N LEU A 224 2.48 -5.06 -5.43
CA LEU A 224 1.40 -6.03 -5.25
C LEU A 224 0.56 -6.25 -6.53
N PRO A 225 0.24 -5.23 -7.35
CA PRO A 225 -0.28 -5.44 -8.70
C PRO A 225 0.69 -6.24 -9.59
N LEU A 226 1.99 -5.98 -9.53
CA LEU A 226 3.00 -6.74 -10.27
C LEU A 226 3.05 -8.21 -9.82
N LEU A 227 2.99 -8.47 -8.52
CA LEU A 227 2.89 -9.82 -7.96
C LEU A 227 1.63 -10.52 -8.48
N MET A 228 0.49 -9.85 -8.49
CA MET A 228 -0.76 -10.42 -9.04
C MET A 228 -0.61 -10.77 -10.52
N LEU A 229 0.00 -9.88 -11.31
CA LEU A 229 0.29 -10.13 -12.73
C LEU A 229 1.17 -11.37 -12.91
N HIS A 230 2.23 -11.51 -12.12
CA HIS A 230 3.11 -12.68 -12.11
C HIS A 230 2.34 -13.98 -11.79
N LEU A 231 1.48 -13.95 -10.76
CA LEU A 231 0.68 -15.10 -10.35
C LEU A 231 -0.28 -15.58 -11.43
N VAL A 232 -0.91 -14.66 -12.17
CA VAL A 232 -1.84 -14.97 -13.27
C VAL A 232 -1.09 -15.42 -14.52
N TRP A 233 0.09 -14.87 -14.78
CA TRP A 233 0.90 -15.26 -15.94
C TRP A 233 1.39 -16.71 -15.84
N LYS A 234 1.92 -17.11 -14.68
CA LYS A 234 2.42 -18.48 -14.44
C LYS A 234 1.33 -19.56 -14.60
N GLU A 235 0.08 -19.26 -14.24
CA GLU A 235 -1.05 -20.19 -14.41
C GLU A 235 -1.36 -20.46 -15.89
N LYS A 236 -1.27 -19.44 -16.75
CA LYS A 236 -1.52 -19.62 -18.19
C LYS A 236 -0.43 -20.50 -18.83
N HIS A 237 0.84 -20.31 -18.48
CA HIS A 237 1.92 -21.14 -19.01
C HIS A 237 1.83 -22.59 -18.55
N TRP A 238 1.57 -22.82 -17.26
CA TRP A 238 1.36 -24.16 -16.73
C TRP A 238 0.24 -24.93 -17.45
N LEU A 239 -0.89 -24.27 -17.75
CA LEU A 239 -1.99 -24.90 -18.49
C LEU A 239 -1.64 -25.19 -19.96
N LEU A 240 -0.86 -24.32 -20.60
CA LEU A 240 -0.37 -24.54 -21.97
C LEU A 240 0.63 -25.71 -22.03
N ASP A 241 1.49 -25.86 -21.03
CA ASP A 241 2.46 -26.94 -20.95
C ASP A 241 1.77 -28.31 -20.75
N ILE A 242 0.75 -28.39 -19.90
CA ILE A 242 -0.09 -29.60 -19.77
C ILE A 242 -0.83 -29.90 -21.08
N GLY A 243 -1.36 -28.87 -21.76
CA GLY A 243 -2.03 -29.03 -23.05
C GLY A 243 -1.11 -29.61 -24.12
N LYS A 244 0.17 -29.23 -24.13
CA LYS A 244 1.18 -29.81 -25.02
C LYS A 244 1.53 -31.26 -24.67
N ILE A 245 1.63 -31.59 -23.38
CA ILE A 245 1.90 -32.96 -22.92
C ILE A 245 0.75 -33.92 -23.29
N LYS A 246 -0.51 -33.47 -23.19
CA LYS A 246 -1.67 -34.27 -23.61
C LYS A 246 -1.88 -34.35 -25.12
N GLY A 247 -1.36 -33.37 -25.88
CA GLY A 247 -1.40 -33.38 -27.34
C GLY A 247 -0.36 -34.27 -28.02
N SER A 248 0.57 -34.86 -27.25
CA SER A 248 1.62 -35.75 -27.74
C SER A 248 1.38 -37.23 -27.44
N GLU A 249 0.20 -37.63 -26.97
CA GLU A 249 -0.15 -39.05 -26.91
C GLU A 249 -0.30 -39.57 -28.36
N PRO A 250 0.54 -40.53 -28.81
CA PRO A 250 0.40 -41.09 -30.14
C PRO A 250 -0.95 -41.79 -30.23
N SER A 251 -1.74 -41.44 -31.25
CA SER A 251 -2.95 -42.19 -31.57
C SER A 251 -2.55 -43.62 -31.88
N ILE A 252 -2.79 -44.54 -30.93
CA ILE A 252 -2.69 -45.97 -31.18
C ILE A 252 -3.80 -46.29 -32.18
N ARG A 253 -3.41 -46.41 -33.45
CA ARG A 253 -4.19 -47.02 -34.53
C ARG A 253 -3.47 -48.28 -34.95
#